data_AF-A0AAE1FGV5-F1
#
_entry.id   AF-A0AAE1FGV5-F1
#
_cell.length_a   1.000
_cell.length_b   1.000
_cell.length_c   1.000
_cell.angle_alpha   90.00
_cell.angle_beta   90.00
_cell.angle_gamma   90.00
#
_symmetry.space_group_name_H-M   'P 1'
#
loop_
_entity.id
_entity.type
_entity.pdbx_description
1 polymer ?
#
loop_
_entity_poly.entity_id
_entity_poly.type
_entity_poly.pdbx_seq_one_letter_code
_entity_poly.pdbx_strand_id
1 'polypeptide(L)'
;CSSGFIANPRARKLICPDCKNVTCAQCRTSVSIIVNLMLGVTWEAAHEGISCVAFARWKADNDAEVAAQGVAKHLAECGITCPKCKFTYSLAKGGCMHFTCTQCKFEFCSGCGQPFRQGKKCTVGPYCERLGLHAHHPRNCLFYLRDKEPQQLQNLLKEAGVSFDTEPQGGSSEHQGSGTRALCQVQEQKELPDGLKDDICGRVVPNGYAGLCRSHYIDYLGQLCFKNIVDPLPIMDEEDVRFVFRRENLKVPLRRAWESDQYYLKRLSKADLRVCLRRNGKTVPIRRWESEKLYKDKLIKLIKEHLPLEALE
;
A
#
# COMPACT_ATOMS: atom_id res chain seq x y z
N CYS A 1 -21.66 -14.42 30.92
CA CYS A 1 -21.17 -14.51 32.31
C CYS A 1 -20.66 -15.93 32.58
N SER A 2 -19.98 -16.14 33.71
CA SER A 2 -19.49 -17.44 34.18
C SER A 2 -20.56 -18.29 34.89
N SER A 3 -21.82 -17.84 34.91
CA SER A 3 -22.90 -18.53 35.59
C SER A 3 -23.30 -19.85 34.91
N GLY A 4 -23.47 -20.90 35.73
CA GLY A 4 -24.10 -22.16 35.32
C GLY A 4 -25.61 -22.14 35.62
N PHE A 5 -26.40 -22.78 34.77
CA PHE A 5 -27.84 -22.95 34.99
C PHE A 5 -28.33 -24.28 34.39
N ILE A 6 -29.44 -24.80 34.91
CA ILE A 6 -30.06 -26.03 34.41
C ILE A 6 -30.94 -25.65 33.21
N ALA A 7 -30.73 -26.32 32.09
CA ALA A 7 -31.51 -26.15 30.88
C ALA A 7 -32.13 -27.47 30.44
N ASN A 8 -33.24 -27.40 29.70
CA ASN A 8 -33.86 -28.58 29.10
C ASN A 8 -32.86 -29.25 28.12
N PRO A 9 -32.54 -30.55 28.27
CA PRO A 9 -31.59 -31.25 27.41
C PRO A 9 -31.92 -31.24 25.92
N ARG A 10 -33.20 -31.03 25.56
CA ARG A 10 -33.66 -30.95 24.17
C ARG A 10 -33.69 -29.53 23.61
N ALA A 11 -33.47 -28.51 24.43
CA ALA A 11 -33.50 -27.12 23.98
C ALA A 11 -32.23 -26.78 23.19
N ARG A 12 -32.41 -26.39 21.92
CA ARG A 12 -31.30 -25.98 21.04
C ARG A 12 -30.82 -24.56 21.34
N LYS A 13 -31.73 -23.69 21.77
CA LYS A 13 -31.52 -22.28 22.10
C LYS A 13 -31.55 -22.12 23.63
N LEU A 14 -30.46 -21.65 24.20
CA LEU A 14 -30.27 -21.48 25.64
C LEU A 14 -30.24 -20.00 25.99
N ILE A 15 -31.04 -19.58 26.96
CA ILE A 15 -31.06 -18.20 27.46
C ILE A 15 -30.48 -18.22 28.87
N CYS A 16 -29.38 -17.47 29.07
CA CYS A 16 -28.81 -17.32 30.40
C CYS A 16 -29.77 -16.49 31.28
N PRO A 17 -30.21 -16.99 32.45
CA PRO A 17 -31.13 -16.24 33.31
C PRO A 17 -30.50 -14.96 33.88
N ASP A 18 -29.18 -14.97 34.12
CA ASP A 18 -28.48 -13.84 34.74
C ASP A 18 -28.16 -12.73 33.73
N CYS A 19 -27.54 -13.08 32.60
CA CYS A 19 -27.07 -12.09 31.63
C CYS A 19 -27.95 -12.00 30.38
N LYS A 20 -29.03 -12.77 30.30
CA LYS A 20 -30.00 -12.83 29.19
C LYS A 20 -29.41 -13.14 27.82
N ASN A 21 -28.13 -13.52 27.76
CA ASN A 21 -27.45 -13.83 26.53
C ASN A 21 -27.95 -15.18 26.01
N VAL A 22 -28.16 -15.26 24.71
CA VAL A 22 -28.73 -16.44 24.04
C VAL A 22 -27.60 -17.18 23.35
N THR A 23 -27.51 -18.50 23.52
CA THR A 23 -26.43 -19.34 22.97
C THR A 23 -27.00 -20.65 22.41
N CYS A 24 -26.27 -21.29 21.50
CA CYS A 24 -26.63 -22.63 21.04
C CYS A 24 -26.10 -23.72 21.98
N ALA A 25 -26.98 -24.65 22.38
CA ALA A 25 -26.60 -25.79 23.23
C ALA A 25 -25.54 -26.70 22.60
N GLN A 26 -25.60 -26.92 21.28
CA GLN A 26 -24.72 -27.85 20.58
C GLN A 26 -23.38 -27.23 20.18
N CYS A 27 -23.37 -25.98 19.69
CA CYS A 27 -22.14 -25.27 19.36
C CYS A 27 -21.25 -25.03 20.57
N ARG A 28 -21.84 -24.97 21.77
CA ARG A 28 -21.09 -24.80 23.03
C ARG A 28 -20.41 -26.08 23.51
N THR A 29 -20.88 -27.25 23.07
CA THR A 29 -20.35 -28.57 23.46
C THR A 29 -19.39 -29.17 22.43
N SER A 30 -19.52 -28.79 21.16
CA SER A 30 -18.65 -29.27 20.09
C SER A 30 -17.30 -28.54 20.07
N VAL A 31 -16.41 -28.93 20.98
CA VAL A 31 -14.96 -28.70 20.80
C VAL A 31 -14.50 -29.67 19.71
N SER A 32 -14.72 -29.33 18.44
CA SER A 32 -14.18 -30.10 17.33
C SER A 32 -12.70 -29.75 17.16
N ILE A 33 -11.85 -30.76 17.32
CA ILE A 33 -10.38 -30.76 17.34
C ILE A 33 -9.71 -30.13 16.10
N ILE A 34 -10.45 -29.64 15.11
CA ILE A 34 -9.91 -29.24 13.80
C ILE A 34 -9.84 -27.72 13.59
N VAL A 35 -10.53 -26.91 14.39
CA VAL A 35 -10.39 -25.45 14.32
C VAL A 35 -10.31 -24.88 15.72
N ASN A 36 -9.17 -24.26 16.02
CA ASN A 36 -8.85 -23.56 17.27
C ASN A 36 -9.70 -22.27 17.42
N LEU A 37 -11.00 -22.31 17.11
CA LEU A 37 -11.94 -21.24 17.38
C LEU A 37 -12.70 -21.57 18.67
N MET A 38 -12.30 -20.92 19.77
CA MET A 38 -13.13 -20.79 20.96
C MET A 38 -14.36 -19.93 20.63
N LEU A 39 -15.37 -20.50 19.98
CA LEU A 39 -16.62 -19.82 19.70
C LEU A 39 -17.72 -20.40 20.59
N GLY A 40 -17.85 -19.84 21.79
CA GLY A 40 -19.16 -19.81 22.45
C GLY A 40 -20.09 -18.93 21.62
N VAL A 41 -20.69 -19.48 20.56
CA VAL A 41 -21.47 -18.67 19.61
C VAL A 41 -22.73 -18.15 20.31
N THR A 42 -22.81 -16.84 20.45
CA THR A 42 -24.07 -16.12 20.69
C THR A 42 -25.05 -16.47 19.58
N TRP A 43 -26.30 -16.76 19.93
CA TRP A 43 -27.33 -17.14 18.97
C TRP A 43 -27.64 -15.97 18.04
N GLU A 44 -27.42 -16.17 16.74
CA GLU A 44 -27.78 -15.22 15.69
C GLU A 44 -29.04 -15.69 14.95
N ALA A 45 -29.83 -14.77 14.39
CA ALA A 45 -31.04 -15.12 13.64
C ALA A 45 -30.74 -16.05 12.44
N ALA A 46 -29.56 -15.91 11.82
CA ALA A 46 -29.09 -16.77 10.74
C ALA A 46 -28.80 -18.23 11.17
N HIS A 47 -28.70 -18.52 12.47
CA HIS A 47 -28.58 -19.88 12.98
C HIS A 47 -29.94 -20.62 13.05
N GLU A 48 -31.05 -19.90 12.89
CA GLU A 48 -32.39 -20.47 12.90
C GLU A 48 -32.60 -21.36 11.66
N GLY A 49 -33.16 -22.57 11.85
CA GLY A 49 -33.52 -23.46 10.74
C GLY A 49 -32.37 -24.18 10.02
N ILE A 50 -31.10 -23.91 10.33
CA ILE A 50 -29.95 -24.59 9.73
C ILE A 50 -29.15 -25.39 10.77
N SER A 51 -28.28 -26.34 10.35
CA SER A 51 -27.48 -27.16 11.28
C SER A 51 -26.28 -26.39 11.84
N CYS A 52 -25.73 -26.83 12.98
CA CYS A 52 -24.54 -26.20 13.59
C CYS A 52 -23.33 -26.21 12.64
N VAL A 53 -23.20 -27.27 11.82
CA VAL A 53 -22.15 -27.38 10.78
C VAL A 53 -22.41 -26.42 9.62
N ALA A 54 -23.66 -26.34 9.14
CA ALA A 54 -24.03 -25.41 8.07
C ALA A 54 -23.87 -23.95 8.51
N PHE A 55 -24.19 -23.63 9.76
CA PHE A 55 -23.97 -22.31 10.33
C PHE A 55 -22.50 -22.02 10.60
N ALA A 56 -21.69 -22.99 11.03
CA ALA A 56 -20.25 -22.80 11.16
C ALA A 56 -19.60 -22.48 9.80
N ARG A 57 -20.05 -23.14 8.72
CA ARG A 57 -19.66 -22.80 7.35
C ARG A 57 -20.15 -21.42 6.95
N TRP A 58 -21.43 -21.14 7.15
CA TRP A 58 -21.99 -19.80 6.89
C TRP A 58 -21.24 -18.70 7.65
N LYS A 59 -20.89 -18.93 8.92
CA LYS A 59 -20.06 -18.00 9.72
C LYS A 59 -18.65 -17.88 9.16
N ALA A 60 -18.00 -18.96 8.74
CA ALA A 60 -16.68 -18.88 8.11
C ALA A 60 -16.71 -18.11 6.77
N ASP A 61 -17.78 -18.30 6.00
CA ASP A 61 -17.96 -17.67 4.69
C ASP A 61 -18.46 -16.21 4.81
N ASN A 62 -19.16 -15.87 5.90
CA ASN A 62 -19.68 -14.52 6.21
C ASN A 62 -18.88 -13.83 7.32
N ASP A 63 -17.77 -14.42 7.77
CA ASP A 63 -16.98 -13.83 8.83
C ASP A 63 -16.31 -12.58 8.28
N ALA A 64 -16.34 -11.52 9.08
CA ALA A 64 -15.68 -10.25 8.78
C ALA A 64 -14.16 -10.41 8.50
N GLU A 65 -13.61 -11.61 8.74
CA GLU A 65 -12.25 -12.02 8.42
C GLU A 65 -11.96 -12.14 6.91
N VAL A 66 -12.95 -12.44 6.07
CA VAL A 66 -12.78 -12.50 4.60
C VAL A 66 -12.53 -11.10 4.03
N ALA A 67 -13.21 -10.07 4.54
CA ALA A 67 -12.89 -8.68 4.26
C ALA A 67 -11.57 -8.24 4.95
N ALA A 68 -11.25 -8.85 6.09
CA ALA A 68 -10.04 -8.55 6.84
C ALA A 68 -8.75 -9.04 6.16
N GLN A 69 -8.75 -10.06 5.28
CA GLN A 69 -7.50 -10.56 4.69
C GLN A 69 -6.92 -9.60 3.63
N GLY A 70 -7.74 -9.05 2.73
CA GLY A 70 -7.29 -8.02 1.77
C GLY A 70 -6.87 -6.72 2.46
N VAL A 71 -7.59 -6.34 3.53
CA VAL A 71 -7.26 -5.19 4.39
C VAL A 71 -6.01 -5.45 5.23
N ALA A 72 -5.84 -6.63 5.80
CA ALA A 72 -4.68 -7.00 6.63
C ALA A 72 -3.40 -7.05 5.78
N LYS A 73 -3.48 -7.54 4.53
CA LYS A 73 -2.38 -7.44 3.57
C LYS A 73 -2.09 -5.99 3.20
N HIS A 74 -3.11 -5.18 2.91
CA HIS A 74 -2.93 -3.75 2.66
C HIS A 74 -2.28 -3.04 3.86
N LEU A 75 -2.71 -3.30 5.10
CA LEU A 75 -2.14 -2.69 6.31
C LEU A 75 -0.73 -3.22 6.62
N ALA A 76 -0.47 -4.51 6.41
CA ALA A 76 0.86 -5.11 6.57
C ALA A 76 1.85 -4.57 5.52
N GLU A 77 1.37 -4.32 4.30
CA GLU A 77 2.18 -3.75 3.23
C GLU A 77 2.27 -2.23 3.36
N CYS A 78 1.25 -1.54 3.85
CA CYS A 78 1.15 -0.08 3.83
C CYS A 78 1.39 0.62 5.17
N GLY A 79 1.77 -0.12 6.21
CA GLY A 79 2.07 0.41 7.54
C GLY A 79 3.16 1.48 7.53
N ILE A 80 3.01 2.48 8.41
CA ILE A 80 3.93 3.61 8.48
C ILE A 80 5.01 3.30 9.51
N THR A 81 6.27 3.21 9.07
CA THR A 81 7.42 3.02 9.97
C THR A 81 8.18 4.34 10.16
N CYS A 82 8.35 4.78 11.40
CA CYS A 82 9.15 5.97 11.67
C CYS A 82 10.62 5.73 11.28
N PRO A 83 11.21 6.53 10.38
CA PRO A 83 12.60 6.34 9.96
C PRO A 83 13.61 6.65 11.08
N LYS A 84 13.21 7.44 12.10
CA LYS A 84 14.06 7.82 13.24
C LYS A 84 14.04 6.76 14.35
N CYS A 85 12.88 6.47 14.95
CA CYS A 85 12.78 5.55 16.10
C CYS A 85 12.30 4.13 15.75
N LYS A 86 11.99 3.84 14.47
CA LYS A 86 11.54 2.53 13.99
C LYS A 86 10.21 2.02 14.54
N PHE A 87 9.48 2.84 15.30
CA PHE A 87 8.11 2.54 15.71
C PHE A 87 7.20 2.41 14.48
N THR A 88 6.38 1.36 14.45
CA THR A 88 5.49 1.04 13.32
C THR A 88 4.05 1.29 13.72
N TYR A 89 3.32 1.99 12.83
CA TYR A 89 1.89 2.27 12.97
C TYR A 89 1.12 1.35 12.04
N SER A 90 0.12 0.66 12.59
CA SER A 90 -0.71 -0.31 11.85
C SER A 90 -1.88 0.34 11.09
N LEU A 91 -2.00 1.66 11.09
CA LEU A 91 -3.13 2.39 10.51
C LEU A 91 -2.75 2.97 9.16
N ALA A 92 -3.65 2.85 8.18
CA ALA A 92 -3.56 3.65 6.97
C ALA A 92 -3.87 5.11 7.35
N LYS A 93 -3.08 6.05 6.81
CA LYS A 93 -3.43 7.47 6.92
C LYS A 93 -4.32 7.85 5.75
N GLY A 94 -5.25 8.77 5.99
CA GLY A 94 -5.98 9.46 4.93
C GLY A 94 -5.06 10.28 4.01
N GLY A 95 -5.60 11.28 3.30
CA GLY A 95 -4.89 11.96 2.19
C GLY A 95 -3.63 12.78 2.53
N CYS A 96 -3.25 12.94 3.79
CA CYS A 96 -2.07 13.74 4.19
C CYS A 96 -0.79 12.90 4.28
N MET A 97 0.24 13.30 3.52
CA MET A 97 1.55 12.63 3.50
C MET A 97 2.49 13.05 4.64
N HIS A 98 2.19 14.15 5.34
CA HIS A 98 2.98 14.62 6.48
C HIS A 98 2.63 13.82 7.74
N PHE A 99 3.64 13.18 8.33
CA PHE A 99 3.49 12.35 9.51
C PHE A 99 4.41 12.80 10.64
N THR A 100 3.83 13.05 11.80
CA THR A 100 4.56 13.34 13.04
C THR A 100 4.55 12.11 13.94
N CYS A 101 5.73 11.53 14.20
CA CYS A 101 5.85 10.37 15.08
C CYS A 101 5.44 10.72 16.50
N THR A 102 4.45 10.01 17.05
CA THR A 102 3.99 10.17 18.43
C THR A 102 5.08 9.90 19.45
N GLN A 103 6.00 8.96 19.17
CA GLN A 103 7.07 8.53 20.07
C GLN A 103 8.25 9.52 20.13
N CYS A 104 8.73 10.02 18.98
CA CYS A 104 9.97 10.81 18.92
C CYS A 104 9.81 12.20 18.28
N LYS A 105 8.57 12.59 17.96
CA LYS A 105 8.16 13.86 17.33
C LYS A 105 8.83 14.15 15.98
N PHE A 106 9.46 13.15 15.36
CA PHE A 106 10.05 13.29 14.04
C PHE A 106 8.97 13.46 12.98
N GLU A 107 9.12 14.48 12.15
CA GLU A 107 8.21 14.79 11.05
C GLU A 107 8.77 14.27 9.73
N PHE A 108 8.02 13.42 9.03
CA PHE A 108 8.47 12.76 7.82
C PHE A 108 7.32 12.46 6.86
N CYS A 109 7.65 12.18 5.60
CA CYS A 109 6.70 11.72 4.60
C CYS A 109 6.35 10.25 4.84
N SER A 110 5.07 9.92 5.00
CA SER A 110 4.59 8.54 5.14
C SER A 110 4.93 7.66 3.94
N GLY A 111 4.94 8.21 2.72
CA GLY A 111 5.20 7.46 1.50
C GLY A 111 6.68 7.17 1.19
N CYS A 112 7.64 8.00 1.64
CA CYS A 112 9.07 7.80 1.32
C CYS A 112 10.04 7.94 2.49
N GLY A 113 9.54 8.27 3.69
CA GLY A 113 10.36 8.43 4.89
C GLY A 113 11.23 9.70 4.94
N GLN A 114 11.13 10.59 3.94
CA GLN A 114 11.94 11.81 3.90
C GLN A 114 11.52 12.80 4.99
N PRO A 115 12.48 13.47 5.66
CA PRO A 115 12.17 14.43 6.71
C PRO A 115 11.46 15.65 6.15
N PHE A 116 10.47 16.14 6.89
CA PHE A 116 9.98 17.51 6.71
C PHE A 116 10.92 18.50 7.39
N ARG A 117 11.13 19.64 6.74
CA ARG A 117 12.00 20.71 7.20
C ARG A 117 11.34 22.05 6.94
N GLN A 118 11.59 23.01 7.83
CA GLN A 118 11.27 24.41 7.55
C GLN A 118 12.18 24.91 6.42
N GLY A 119 11.64 25.70 5.49
CA GLY A 119 12.38 26.31 4.37
C GLY A 119 13.74 26.87 4.74
N LYS A 120 13.75 27.78 5.73
CA LYS A 120 14.95 28.43 6.26
C LYS A 120 16.01 27.48 6.81
N LYS A 121 15.63 26.26 7.20
CA LYS A 121 16.50 25.22 7.77
C LYS A 121 16.80 24.09 6.77
N CYS A 122 16.37 24.23 5.52
CA CYS A 122 16.61 23.22 4.50
C CYS A 122 17.95 23.45 3.81
N THR A 123 18.82 22.44 3.82
CA THR A 123 20.19 22.52 3.28
C THR A 123 20.29 22.11 1.81
N VAL A 124 19.17 21.79 1.15
CA VAL A 124 19.19 21.26 -0.23
C VAL A 124 19.42 22.36 -1.26
N GLY A 125 18.92 23.58 -1.04
CA GLY A 125 19.20 24.69 -1.95
C GLY A 125 18.43 25.96 -1.61
N PRO A 126 18.82 27.10 -2.21
CA PRO A 126 18.28 28.44 -1.87
C PRO A 126 16.80 28.61 -2.23
N TYR A 127 16.27 27.80 -3.16
CA TYR A 127 14.84 27.80 -3.47
C TYR A 127 13.99 27.37 -2.26
N CYS A 128 14.54 26.49 -1.41
CA CYS A 128 13.82 25.94 -0.26
C CYS A 128 13.46 27.00 0.78
N GLU A 129 14.22 28.09 0.89
CA GLU A 129 13.95 29.15 1.86
C GLU A 129 12.59 29.82 1.64
N ARG A 130 12.13 29.86 0.39
CA ARG A 130 10.81 30.39 0.01
C ARG A 130 9.68 29.40 0.25
N LEU A 131 10.00 28.15 0.53
CA LEU A 131 9.04 27.10 0.84
C LEU A 131 8.75 27.12 2.35
N GLY A 132 7.52 26.83 2.75
CA GLY A 132 7.16 26.63 4.15
C GLY A 132 7.73 25.31 4.71
N LEU A 133 6.92 24.60 5.49
CA LEU A 133 7.23 23.23 5.88
C LEU A 133 7.14 22.33 4.62
N HIS A 134 8.24 21.68 4.25
CA HIS A 134 8.30 20.85 3.04
C HIS A 134 9.25 19.66 3.20
N ALA A 135 9.16 18.68 2.30
CA ALA A 135 10.09 17.55 2.20
C ALA A 135 10.56 17.36 0.75
N HIS A 136 11.73 16.75 0.58
CA HIS A 136 12.28 16.43 -0.74
C HIS A 136 11.97 14.97 -1.09
N HIS A 137 10.92 14.78 -1.88
CA HIS A 137 10.45 13.44 -2.26
C HIS A 137 11.23 12.92 -3.50
N PRO A 138 11.60 11.63 -3.55
CA PRO A 138 12.00 11.00 -4.81
C PRO A 138 10.81 10.94 -5.77
N ARG A 139 11.06 10.86 -7.09
CA ARG A 139 9.97 10.92 -8.09
C ARG A 139 8.99 9.74 -8.01
N ASN A 140 9.43 8.59 -7.51
CA ASN A 140 8.58 7.42 -7.28
C ASN A 140 7.86 7.43 -5.92
N CYS A 141 7.90 8.55 -5.18
CA CYS A 141 7.15 8.70 -3.94
C CYS A 141 5.65 8.83 -4.23
N LEU A 142 4.84 8.23 -3.36
CA LEU A 142 3.38 8.38 -3.36
C LEU A 142 2.89 9.83 -3.42
N PHE A 143 3.66 10.80 -2.90
CA PHE A 143 3.37 12.23 -3.04
C PHE A 143 3.11 12.66 -4.50
N TYR A 144 3.83 12.08 -5.46
CA TYR A 144 3.63 12.34 -6.89
C TYR A 144 2.74 11.31 -7.56
N LEU A 145 2.77 10.06 -7.10
CA LEU A 145 2.01 8.96 -7.73
C LEU A 145 0.52 9.00 -7.38
N ARG A 146 0.13 9.64 -6.28
CA ARG A 146 -1.26 9.68 -5.80
C ARG A 146 -2.26 10.33 -6.77
N ASP A 147 -1.75 11.20 -7.65
CA ASP A 147 -2.54 11.94 -8.63
C ASP A 147 -2.61 11.23 -10.00
N LYS A 148 -1.92 10.09 -10.15
CA LYS A 148 -1.98 9.27 -11.37
C LYS A 148 -3.22 8.37 -11.39
N GLU A 149 -3.62 7.95 -12.58
CA GLU A 149 -4.71 6.98 -12.71
C GLU A 149 -4.25 5.56 -12.35
N PRO A 150 -5.10 4.75 -11.69
CA PRO A 150 -4.74 3.39 -11.31
C PRO A 150 -4.23 2.54 -12.48
N GLN A 151 -4.83 2.68 -13.67
CA GLN A 151 -4.40 1.96 -14.87
C GLN A 151 -2.97 2.32 -15.29
N GLN A 152 -2.54 3.57 -15.11
CA GLN A 152 -1.17 3.99 -15.41
C GLN A 152 -0.18 3.30 -14.46
N LEU A 153 -0.51 3.24 -13.16
CA LEU A 153 0.33 2.58 -12.17
C LEU A 153 0.36 1.05 -12.35
N GLN A 154 -0.78 0.45 -12.67
CA GLN A 154 -0.87 -0.98 -13.02
C GLN A 154 0.01 -1.31 -14.22
N ASN A 155 -0.09 -0.55 -15.31
CA ASN A 155 0.74 -0.78 -16.50
C ASN A 155 2.23 -0.61 -16.19
N LEU A 156 2.58 0.41 -15.42
CA LEU A 156 3.95 0.64 -14.97
C LEU A 156 4.50 -0.56 -14.14
N LEU A 157 3.68 -1.12 -13.24
CA LEU A 157 4.04 -2.31 -12.47
C LEU A 157 4.15 -3.57 -13.34
N LYS A 158 3.24 -3.76 -14.32
CA LYS A 158 3.31 -4.86 -15.30
C LYS A 158 4.61 -4.81 -16.09
N GLU A 159 4.97 -3.65 -16.63
CA GLU A 159 6.21 -3.44 -17.39
C GLU A 159 7.46 -3.69 -16.54
N ALA A 160 7.39 -3.40 -15.24
CA ALA A 160 8.46 -3.68 -14.29
C ALA A 160 8.49 -5.14 -13.79
N GLY A 161 7.54 -5.99 -14.20
CA GLY A 161 7.43 -7.38 -13.75
C GLY A 161 6.98 -7.54 -12.29
N VAL A 162 6.27 -6.55 -11.73
CA VAL A 162 5.75 -6.57 -10.36
C VAL A 162 4.28 -6.98 -10.36
N SER A 163 3.96 -8.05 -9.64
CA SER A 163 2.57 -8.51 -9.47
C SER A 163 1.78 -7.59 -8.54
N PHE A 164 0.50 -7.41 -8.84
CA PHE A 164 -0.45 -6.67 -7.99
C PHE A 164 -1.84 -7.33 -8.07
N ASP A 165 -2.65 -7.05 -7.06
CA ASP A 165 -4.01 -7.58 -6.94
C ASP A 165 -5.02 -6.65 -7.66
N THR A 166 -6.02 -7.25 -8.32
CA THR A 166 -7.19 -6.55 -8.89
C THR A 166 -8.50 -7.08 -8.34
N GLU A 167 -8.52 -8.33 -7.90
CA GLU A 167 -9.69 -8.95 -7.27
C GLU A 167 -9.49 -9.06 -5.75
N PRO A 168 -10.56 -8.98 -4.95
CA PRO A 168 -10.46 -9.22 -3.51
C PRO A 168 -9.96 -10.64 -3.24
N GLN A 169 -8.92 -10.79 -2.42
CA GLN A 169 -8.48 -12.11 -1.96
C GLN A 169 -9.45 -12.60 -0.88
N GLY A 170 -10.30 -13.58 -1.22
CA GLY A 170 -11.34 -14.08 -0.30
C GLY A 170 -12.68 -14.47 -0.94
N GLY A 171 -12.83 -14.42 -2.27
CA GLY A 171 -13.89 -15.12 -2.98
C GLY A 171 -15.31 -14.79 -2.53
N SER A 172 -15.85 -13.65 -2.95
CA SER A 172 -17.30 -13.52 -3.14
C SER A 172 -17.61 -12.56 -4.29
N SER A 173 -17.37 -13.04 -5.49
CA SER A 173 -17.97 -12.55 -6.73
C SER A 173 -19.49 -12.76 -6.80
N GLU A 174 -20.16 -13.10 -5.68
CA GLU A 174 -21.59 -13.45 -5.61
C GLU A 174 -22.47 -12.42 -4.90
N HIS A 175 -21.96 -11.27 -4.46
CA HIS A 175 -22.80 -10.13 -4.09
C HIS A 175 -23.29 -9.30 -5.30
N GLN A 176 -23.52 -9.97 -6.45
CA GLN A 176 -24.22 -9.39 -7.61
C GLN A 176 -25.77 -9.41 -7.46
N GLY A 177 -26.29 -9.68 -6.26
CA GLY A 177 -27.73 -9.77 -5.99
C GLY A 177 -28.34 -8.66 -5.14
N SER A 178 -27.53 -7.78 -4.53
CA SER A 178 -28.03 -6.63 -3.76
C SER A 178 -27.37 -5.38 -4.31
N GLY A 179 -28.14 -4.41 -4.80
CA GLY A 179 -27.65 -3.20 -5.49
C GLY A 179 -26.83 -2.24 -4.62
N THR A 180 -26.25 -2.70 -3.52
CA THR A 180 -25.36 -1.97 -2.63
C THR A 180 -23.91 -2.13 -3.08
N ARG A 181 -23.31 -1.01 -3.51
CA ARG A 181 -21.87 -0.98 -3.85
C ARG A 181 -21.04 -1.31 -2.61
N ALA A 182 -20.03 -2.18 -2.74
CA ALA A 182 -19.12 -2.52 -1.66
C ALA A 182 -18.38 -1.27 -1.12
N LEU A 183 -18.13 -1.25 0.20
CA LEU A 183 -17.46 -0.15 0.90
C LEU A 183 -16.08 -0.59 1.38
N CYS A 184 -15.12 0.33 1.31
CA CYS A 184 -13.72 0.09 1.65
C CYS A 184 -13.56 -0.08 3.16
N GLN A 185 -12.94 -1.20 3.54
CA GLN A 185 -12.80 -1.65 4.94
C GLN A 185 -11.46 -1.27 5.57
N VAL A 186 -10.62 -0.48 4.89
CA VAL A 186 -9.34 -0.01 5.42
C VAL A 186 -9.56 0.86 6.66
N GLN A 187 -8.86 0.55 7.75
CA GLN A 187 -8.89 1.32 8.99
C GLN A 187 -8.11 2.62 8.82
N GLU A 188 -8.77 3.75 9.04
CA GLU A 188 -8.21 5.09 9.00
C GLU A 188 -8.34 5.74 10.38
N GLN A 189 -7.34 6.53 10.77
CA GLN A 189 -7.47 7.42 11.91
C GLN A 189 -8.10 8.74 11.45
N LYS A 190 -9.32 9.01 11.90
CA LYS A 190 -10.08 10.22 11.58
C LYS A 190 -9.92 11.26 12.69
N GLU A 191 -9.79 12.52 12.29
CA GLU A 191 -9.84 13.66 13.21
C GLU A 191 -11.31 14.02 13.46
N LEU A 192 -11.71 13.97 14.73
CA LEU A 192 -13.00 14.41 15.23
C LEU A 192 -12.82 15.61 16.18
N PRO A 193 -13.88 16.40 16.46
CA PRO A 193 -13.79 17.52 17.40
C PRO A 193 -13.29 17.13 18.80
N ASP A 194 -13.51 15.89 19.23
CA ASP A 194 -13.12 15.32 20.52
C ASP A 194 -11.78 14.56 20.49
N GLY A 195 -11.11 14.48 19.34
CA GLY A 195 -9.78 13.86 19.22
C GLY A 195 -9.63 12.97 18.00
N LEU A 196 -8.76 11.96 18.10
CA LEU A 196 -8.51 11.00 17.03
C LEU A 196 -9.35 9.74 17.27
N LYS A 197 -10.10 9.31 16.26
CA LYS A 197 -10.88 8.08 16.29
C LYS A 197 -10.52 7.18 15.11
N ASP A 198 -10.19 5.94 15.42
CA ASP A 198 -9.98 4.93 14.39
C ASP A 198 -11.33 4.41 13.89
N ASP A 199 -11.53 4.44 12.57
CA ASP A 199 -12.78 4.07 11.92
C ASP A 199 -12.52 3.57 10.49
N ILE A 200 -13.47 2.85 9.89
CA ILE A 200 -13.33 2.39 8.51
C ILE A 200 -13.38 3.55 7.51
N CYS A 201 -12.65 3.40 6.42
CA CYS A 201 -12.66 4.32 5.28
C CYS A 201 -14.08 4.57 4.75
N GLY A 202 -14.84 3.51 4.50
CA GLY A 202 -16.24 3.57 4.07
C GLY A 202 -16.47 4.11 2.65
N ARG A 203 -15.42 4.43 1.88
CA ARG A 203 -15.54 4.88 0.48
C ARG A 203 -15.90 3.72 -0.45
N VAL A 204 -16.64 4.02 -1.52
CA VAL A 204 -17.04 3.01 -2.52
C VAL A 204 -15.82 2.30 -3.13
N VAL A 205 -15.95 0.99 -3.30
CA VAL A 205 -14.97 0.09 -3.93
C VAL A 205 -15.37 -0.13 -5.40
N PRO A 206 -14.56 0.36 -6.36
CA PRO A 206 -14.74 0.03 -7.78
C PRO A 206 -14.30 -1.40 -8.09
N ASN A 207 -14.82 -1.96 -9.19
CA ASN A 207 -14.37 -3.25 -9.72
C ASN A 207 -12.89 -3.17 -10.15
N GLY A 208 -12.14 -4.24 -9.94
CA GLY A 208 -10.73 -4.34 -10.32
C GLY A 208 -9.74 -3.65 -9.37
N TYR A 209 -10.20 -3.11 -8.23
CA TYR A 209 -9.36 -2.41 -7.23
C TYR A 209 -9.09 -3.25 -5.96
N ALA A 210 -9.13 -4.58 -6.09
CA ALA A 210 -8.77 -5.52 -5.02
C ALA A 210 -9.53 -5.32 -3.69
N GLY A 211 -10.78 -4.87 -3.74
CA GLY A 211 -11.57 -4.58 -2.54
C GLY A 211 -11.28 -3.22 -1.89
N LEU A 212 -10.50 -2.34 -2.54
CA LEU A 212 -10.10 -1.02 -2.03
C LEU A 212 -10.82 0.12 -2.75
N CYS A 213 -11.00 1.25 -2.06
CA CYS A 213 -11.42 2.49 -2.72
C CYS A 213 -10.29 3.02 -3.62
N ARG A 214 -10.60 3.94 -4.54
CA ARG A 214 -9.59 4.52 -5.47
C ARG A 214 -8.34 5.01 -4.74
N SER A 215 -8.50 5.77 -3.64
CA SER A 215 -7.36 6.33 -2.90
C SER A 215 -6.46 5.23 -2.32
N HIS A 216 -7.03 4.26 -1.60
CA HIS A 216 -6.24 3.18 -1.02
C HIS A 216 -5.68 2.21 -2.05
N TYR A 217 -6.36 2.04 -3.19
CA TYR A 217 -5.81 1.27 -4.29
C TYR A 217 -4.59 1.95 -4.90
N ILE A 218 -4.62 3.28 -5.06
CA ILE A 218 -3.44 4.04 -5.51
C ILE A 218 -2.32 4.01 -4.46
N ASP A 219 -2.66 4.09 -3.17
CA ASP A 219 -1.66 3.97 -2.10
C ASP A 219 -0.98 2.59 -2.18
N TYR A 220 -1.76 1.52 -2.34
CA TYR A 220 -1.25 0.16 -2.55
C TYR A 220 -0.30 0.07 -3.76
N LEU A 221 -0.75 0.51 -4.95
CA LEU A 221 0.07 0.46 -6.17
C LEU A 221 1.31 1.35 -6.05
N GLY A 222 1.16 2.56 -5.50
CA GLY A 222 2.25 3.51 -5.29
C GLY A 222 3.29 2.99 -4.30
N GLN A 223 2.87 2.27 -3.27
CA GLN A 223 3.79 1.59 -2.36
C GLN A 223 4.51 0.42 -3.02
N LEU A 224 3.85 -0.36 -3.87
CA LEU A 224 4.52 -1.37 -4.69
C LEU A 224 5.57 -0.73 -5.61
N CYS A 225 5.24 0.39 -6.27
CA CYS A 225 6.19 1.14 -7.08
C CYS A 225 7.40 1.60 -6.26
N PHE A 226 7.17 2.13 -5.05
CA PHE A 226 8.24 2.62 -4.19
C PHE A 226 9.14 1.48 -3.69
N LYS A 227 8.56 0.39 -3.18
CA LYS A 227 9.30 -0.77 -2.64
C LYS A 227 10.12 -1.50 -3.71
N ASN A 228 9.58 -1.64 -4.91
CA ASN A 228 10.23 -2.31 -6.04
C ASN A 228 11.10 -1.36 -6.87
N ILE A 229 11.25 -0.09 -6.46
CA ILE A 229 12.14 0.88 -7.12
C ILE A 229 11.73 1.08 -8.59
N VAL A 230 10.42 1.10 -8.84
CA VAL A 230 9.85 1.32 -10.17
C VAL A 230 9.98 2.81 -10.51
N ASP A 231 10.50 3.10 -11.70
CA ASP A 231 10.69 4.46 -12.18
C ASP A 231 9.40 4.97 -12.86
N PRO A 232 8.72 6.01 -12.35
CA PRO A 232 7.50 6.53 -12.96
C PRO A 232 7.72 7.35 -14.22
N LEU A 233 8.97 7.58 -14.63
CA LEU A 233 9.29 8.36 -15.84
C LEU A 233 8.46 7.99 -17.09
N PRO A 234 8.12 6.71 -17.36
CA PRO A 234 7.28 6.35 -18.52
C PRO A 234 5.85 6.90 -18.48
N ILE A 235 5.32 7.22 -17.29
CA ILE A 235 3.96 7.74 -17.08
C ILE A 235 3.94 9.23 -16.70
N MET A 236 5.09 9.90 -16.74
CA MET A 236 5.24 11.34 -16.48
C MET A 236 4.99 12.14 -17.76
N ASP A 237 4.28 13.26 -17.62
CA ASP A 237 4.11 14.22 -18.71
C ASP A 237 5.28 15.21 -18.80
N GLU A 238 5.20 16.18 -19.72
CA GLU A 238 6.24 17.20 -19.86
C GLU A 238 6.40 18.06 -18.60
N GLU A 239 5.30 18.45 -17.96
CA GLU A 239 5.32 19.33 -16.79
C GLU A 239 5.97 18.64 -15.58
N ASP A 240 5.62 17.37 -15.38
CA ASP A 240 6.20 16.45 -14.42
C ASP A 240 7.73 16.36 -14.60
N VAL A 241 8.19 16.10 -15.82
CA VAL A 241 9.62 15.97 -16.11
C VAL A 241 10.33 17.32 -15.88
N ARG A 242 9.76 18.43 -16.35
CA ARG A 242 10.31 19.78 -16.09
C ARG A 242 10.33 20.11 -14.60
N PHE A 243 9.37 19.63 -13.83
CA PHE A 243 9.36 19.77 -12.38
C PHE A 243 10.50 18.99 -11.73
N VAL A 244 10.80 17.77 -12.19
CA VAL A 244 11.97 17.01 -11.74
C VAL A 244 13.27 17.79 -12.00
N PHE A 245 13.45 18.36 -13.19
CA PHE A 245 14.63 19.19 -13.48
C PHE A 245 14.75 20.39 -12.52
N ARG A 246 13.66 21.15 -12.31
CA ARG A 246 13.65 22.32 -11.41
C ARG A 246 13.97 21.94 -9.97
N ARG A 247 13.37 20.86 -9.45
CA ARG A 247 13.60 20.38 -8.08
C ARG A 247 15.07 20.04 -7.82
N GLU A 248 15.74 19.53 -8.85
CA GLU A 248 17.13 19.08 -8.78
C GLU A 248 18.11 20.20 -9.16
N ASN A 249 17.60 21.42 -9.31
CA ASN A 249 18.34 22.60 -9.72
C ASN A 249 19.10 22.41 -11.05
N LEU A 250 18.54 21.58 -11.93
CA LEU A 250 19.06 21.32 -13.27
C LEU A 250 18.39 22.27 -14.26
N LYS A 251 19.17 22.74 -15.24
CA LYS A 251 18.61 23.53 -16.35
C LYS A 251 17.75 22.60 -17.21
N VAL A 252 16.48 22.97 -17.37
CA VAL A 252 15.57 22.30 -18.31
C VAL A 252 16.11 22.53 -19.73
N PRO A 253 16.42 21.47 -20.49
CA PRO A 253 16.80 21.62 -21.89
C PRO A 253 15.69 22.33 -22.67
N LEU A 254 16.01 23.40 -23.41
CA LEU A 254 15.01 24.08 -24.24
C LEU A 254 14.52 23.15 -25.35
N ARG A 255 13.24 23.28 -25.69
CA ARG A 255 12.65 22.64 -26.86
C ARG A 255 13.18 23.29 -28.13
N ARG A 256 13.54 22.47 -29.12
CA ARG A 256 13.99 22.97 -30.43
C ARG A 256 12.77 23.29 -31.30
N ALA A 257 12.88 24.28 -32.18
CA ALA A 257 11.75 24.76 -32.99
C ALA A 257 11.11 23.67 -33.87
N TRP A 258 11.89 22.70 -34.32
CA TRP A 258 11.45 21.59 -35.18
C TRP A 258 11.11 20.30 -34.41
N GLU A 259 11.16 20.32 -33.08
CA GLU A 259 10.99 19.13 -32.26
C GLU A 259 9.52 18.94 -31.86
N SER A 260 8.95 17.77 -32.14
CA SER A 260 7.61 17.40 -31.68
C SER A 260 7.59 17.17 -30.17
N ASP A 261 6.41 17.29 -29.54
CA ASP A 261 6.20 17.10 -28.10
C ASP A 261 6.74 15.73 -27.64
N GLN A 262 6.43 14.67 -28.38
CA GLN A 262 6.88 13.31 -28.08
C GLN A 262 8.40 13.17 -28.15
N TYR A 263 9.05 13.77 -29.15
CA TYR A 263 10.50 13.69 -29.29
C TYR A 263 11.21 14.54 -28.22
N TYR A 264 10.66 15.71 -27.89
CA TYR A 264 11.13 16.55 -26.81
C TYR A 264 11.04 15.83 -25.46
N LEU A 265 9.89 15.24 -25.13
CA LEU A 265 9.70 14.46 -23.90
C LEU A 265 10.65 13.26 -23.84
N LYS A 266 10.82 12.54 -24.94
CA LYS A 266 11.78 11.43 -25.05
C LYS A 266 13.23 11.89 -24.87
N ARG A 267 13.57 13.10 -25.32
CA ARG A 267 14.90 13.69 -25.09
C ARG A 267 15.06 14.16 -23.66
N LEU A 268 14.04 14.76 -23.05
CA LEU A 268 14.04 15.16 -21.64
C LEU A 268 14.18 13.95 -20.71
N SER A 269 13.46 12.86 -20.99
CA SER A 269 13.53 11.63 -20.19
C SER A 269 14.88 10.91 -20.32
N LYS A 270 15.58 11.08 -21.45
CA LYS A 270 16.94 10.58 -21.68
C LYS A 270 18.05 11.53 -21.22
N ALA A 271 17.74 12.82 -21.04
CA ALA A 271 18.70 13.85 -20.68
C ALA A 271 19.09 13.70 -19.21
N ASP A 272 20.11 12.87 -18.96
CA ASP A 272 20.89 12.76 -17.73
C ASP A 272 20.11 13.08 -16.44
N LEU A 273 18.95 12.44 -16.26
CA LEU A 273 18.24 12.35 -14.99
C LEU A 273 19.07 11.46 -14.05
N ARG A 274 20.30 11.88 -13.70
CA ARG A 274 21.18 11.34 -12.64
C ARG A 274 20.57 11.47 -11.25
N VAL A 275 19.28 11.71 -11.19
CA VAL A 275 18.51 12.00 -10.00
C VAL A 275 17.94 10.68 -9.54
N CYS A 276 18.76 9.88 -8.88
CA CYS A 276 18.41 9.04 -7.74
C CYS A 276 16.94 8.61 -7.60
N LEU A 277 16.65 7.33 -7.85
CA LEU A 277 15.67 6.64 -7.02
C LEU A 277 16.32 6.50 -5.63
N ARG A 278 15.70 7.05 -4.57
CA ARG A 278 16.29 7.05 -3.22
C ARG A 278 15.78 5.86 -2.42
N ARG A 279 16.69 5.09 -1.83
CA ARG A 279 16.40 4.00 -0.88
C ARG A 279 16.76 4.49 0.52
N ASN A 280 15.83 4.48 1.47
CA ASN A 280 16.09 4.78 2.88
C ASN A 280 16.92 6.07 3.12
N GLY A 281 16.62 7.16 2.40
CA GLY A 281 17.38 8.41 2.55
C GLY A 281 18.72 8.48 1.82
N LYS A 282 19.18 7.39 1.19
CA LYS A 282 20.40 7.37 0.38
C LYS A 282 20.06 7.46 -1.11
N THR A 283 20.81 8.30 -1.82
CA THR A 283 20.84 8.34 -3.28
C THR A 283 21.36 7.00 -3.78
N VAL A 284 20.49 6.17 -4.36
CA VAL A 284 20.94 4.98 -5.08
C VAL A 284 21.27 5.47 -6.49
N PRO A 285 22.52 5.32 -6.96
CA PRO A 285 22.78 5.44 -8.39
C PRO A 285 21.87 4.43 -9.07
N ILE A 286 21.02 4.89 -9.99
CA ILE A 286 20.32 3.97 -10.90
C ILE A 286 21.42 3.12 -11.52
N ARG A 287 21.33 1.79 -11.36
CA ARG A 287 22.24 0.86 -12.03
C ARG A 287 22.17 1.22 -13.50
N ARG A 288 23.22 1.88 -13.99
CA ARG A 288 23.35 2.25 -15.37
C ARG A 288 23.31 0.93 -16.12
N TRP A 289 22.40 0.82 -17.09
CA TRP A 289 22.80 0.22 -18.35
C TRP A 289 24.03 1.02 -18.81
N GLU A 290 25.21 0.68 -18.28
CA GLU A 290 26.45 0.90 -18.99
C GLU A 290 26.13 0.41 -20.39
N SER A 291 26.30 1.29 -21.39
CA SER A 291 25.96 0.96 -22.77
C SER A 291 26.38 -0.48 -23.01
N GLU A 292 25.54 -1.29 -23.65
CA GLU A 292 25.85 -2.72 -23.84
C GLU A 292 27.29 -2.93 -24.33
N LYS A 293 27.79 -1.96 -25.10
CA LYS A 293 29.19 -1.72 -25.45
C LYS A 293 30.16 -1.58 -24.27
N LEU A 294 29.97 -0.66 -23.33
CA LEU A 294 30.84 -0.47 -22.15
C LEU A 294 30.79 -1.66 -21.17
N TYR A 295 29.63 -2.31 -21.01
CA TYR A 295 29.52 -3.56 -20.22
C TYR A 295 30.27 -4.70 -20.91
N LYS A 296 30.09 -4.87 -22.23
CA LYS A 296 30.88 -5.82 -23.05
C LYS A 296 32.37 -5.51 -23.01
N ASP A 297 32.78 -4.25 -23.13
CA ASP A 297 34.19 -3.83 -23.11
C ASP A 297 34.83 -4.10 -21.74
N LYS A 298 34.10 -3.86 -20.64
CA LYS A 298 34.55 -4.22 -19.30
C LYS A 298 34.60 -5.72 -19.07
N LEU A 299 33.61 -6.49 -19.56
CA LEU A 299 33.63 -7.95 -19.46
C LEU A 299 34.77 -8.55 -20.30
N ILE A 300 34.98 -8.06 -21.52
CA ILE A 300 36.10 -8.46 -22.39
C ILE A 300 37.43 -8.12 -21.72
N LYS A 301 37.54 -6.95 -21.08
CA LYS A 301 38.74 -6.57 -20.32
C LYS A 301 38.95 -7.49 -19.11
N LEU A 302 37.90 -7.78 -18.33
CA LEU A 302 37.98 -8.67 -17.18
C LEU A 302 38.29 -10.12 -17.58
N ILE A 303 37.71 -10.59 -18.68
CA ILE A 303 37.99 -11.90 -19.29
C ILE A 303 39.45 -11.97 -19.75
N LYS A 304 39.97 -10.93 -20.42
CA LYS A 304 41.37 -10.88 -20.84
C LYS A 304 42.36 -10.76 -19.68
N GLU A 305 41.95 -10.15 -18.57
CA GLU A 305 42.77 -9.98 -17.38
C GLU A 305 42.73 -11.21 -16.46
N HIS A 306 41.69 -12.04 -16.53
CA HIS A 306 41.46 -13.15 -15.57
C HIS A 306 41.28 -14.54 -16.20
N LEU A 307 41.23 -14.66 -17.54
CA LEU A 307 41.48 -15.92 -18.22
C LEU A 307 42.89 -15.87 -18.87
N PRO A 308 43.79 -16.82 -18.55
CA PRO A 308 44.98 -17.02 -19.36
C PRO A 308 44.56 -17.42 -20.78
N LEU A 309 45.14 -16.78 -21.79
CA LEU A 309 44.84 -16.95 -23.22
C LEU A 309 45.22 -18.33 -23.80
N GLU A 310 45.39 -19.35 -22.95
CA GLU A 310 45.80 -20.71 -23.33
C GLU A 310 44.63 -21.71 -23.36
N ALA A 311 43.39 -21.26 -23.14
CA ALA A 311 42.20 -22.14 -23.08
C ALA A 311 41.19 -21.94 -24.24
N LEU A 312 41.58 -21.24 -25.32
CA LEU A 312 40.74 -21.07 -26.52
C LEU A 312 41.58 -21.21 -27.81
N GLU A 313 42.30 -22.34 -27.92
CA GLU A 313 42.56 -22.99 -29.22
C GLU A 313 41.50 -24.05 -29.48
#